data_AF-A0A8I3PPJ0-F1
#
_entry.id   AF-A0A8I3PPJ0-F1
#
_cell.length_a   1.000
_cell.length_b   1.000
_cell.length_c   1.000
_cell.angle_alpha   90.00
_cell.angle_beta   90.00
_cell.angle_gamma   90.00
#
_symmetry.space_group_name_H-M   'P 1'
#
loop_
_entity.id
_entity.type
_entity.pdbx_description
1 polymer ?
#
loop_
_entity_poly.entity_id
_entity_poly.type
_entity_poly.pdbx_seq_one_letter_code
_entity_poly.pdbx_strand_id
1 'polypeptide(L)'
;MERYPGALDEAVDGARQQERHYQLLSALQSLVKELPSSFQQRLSYTTLSDLALALLDGTVFEIVQGLLEIQHLTEKSLYNQRLRLQNEHRVLRQVLRQKHQEAQQACRPHNLPVLQAAQQRELEDCSSSKGWACSGQWWDEGTSQQRSILFPGCSGPPGDPLWSTESVRSSGQWTRRLS
;
A
#
# COMPACT_ATOMS: atom_id res chain seq x y z
N MET A 1 -51.03 34.86 -48.50
CA MET A 1 -51.54 34.55 -47.15
C MET A 1 -51.04 33.15 -46.81
N GLU A 2 -49.82 33.09 -46.28
CA GLU A 2 -49.14 31.83 -45.93
C GLU A 2 -49.89 31.20 -44.74
N ARG A 3 -50.50 30.03 -44.96
CA ARG A 3 -51.11 29.24 -43.87
C ARG A 3 -49.98 28.70 -43.00
N TYR A 4 -49.91 29.13 -41.74
CA TYR A 4 -49.02 28.57 -40.71
C TYR A 4 -49.27 27.05 -40.57
N PRO A 5 -48.33 26.17 -40.97
CA PRO A 5 -48.48 24.73 -40.81
C PRO A 5 -48.17 24.25 -39.38
N GLY A 6 -47.45 25.05 -38.59
CA GLY A 6 -46.91 24.63 -37.29
C GLY A 6 -47.94 24.47 -36.16
N ALA A 7 -49.09 25.16 -36.23
CA ALA A 7 -50.10 25.07 -35.15
C ALA A 7 -50.85 23.72 -35.14
N LEU A 8 -50.92 23.03 -36.29
CA LEU A 8 -51.51 21.69 -36.38
C LEU A 8 -50.51 20.61 -35.92
N ASP A 9 -49.22 20.81 -36.19
CA ASP A 9 -48.17 19.85 -35.82
C ASP A 9 -47.94 19.84 -34.29
N GLU A 10 -47.87 21.01 -33.66
CA GLU A 10 -47.78 21.15 -32.20
C GLU A 10 -49.00 20.57 -31.46
N ALA A 11 -50.19 20.68 -32.05
CA ALA A 11 -51.41 20.10 -31.49
C ALA A 11 -51.44 18.56 -31.63
N VAL A 12 -50.89 18.02 -32.73
CA VAL A 12 -50.75 16.58 -32.96
C VAL A 12 -49.71 15.97 -32.02
N ASP A 13 -48.60 16.68 -31.77
CA ASP A 13 -47.59 16.25 -30.81
C ASP A 13 -48.09 16.35 -29.37
N GLY A 14 -48.87 17.38 -29.04
CA GLY A 14 -49.61 17.45 -27.77
C GLY A 14 -50.58 16.29 -27.59
N ALA A 15 -51.34 15.92 -28.62
CA ALA A 15 -52.29 14.79 -28.58
C ALA A 15 -51.58 13.44 -28.40
N ARG A 16 -50.45 13.22 -29.10
CA ARG A 16 -49.62 12.02 -28.96
C ARG A 16 -48.97 11.93 -27.59
N GLN A 17 -48.50 13.06 -27.05
CA GLN A 17 -47.91 13.10 -25.72
C GLN A 17 -48.95 12.80 -24.64
N GLN A 18 -50.16 13.34 -24.79
CA GLN A 18 -51.26 13.08 -23.89
C GLN A 18 -51.76 11.64 -23.97
N GLU A 19 -51.77 11.03 -25.17
CA GLU A 19 -52.05 9.61 -25.33
C GLU A 19 -51.02 8.74 -24.57
N ARG A 20 -49.73 9.03 -24.72
CA ARG A 20 -48.67 8.34 -23.96
C ARG A 20 -48.81 8.54 -22.45
N HIS A 21 -49.18 9.74 -22.02
CA HIS A 21 -49.44 10.04 -20.60
C HIS A 21 -50.56 9.17 -20.05
N TYR A 22 -51.70 9.09 -20.74
CA TYR A 22 -52.82 8.25 -20.31
C TYR A 22 -52.48 6.76 -20.33
N GLN A 23 -51.74 6.28 -21.33
CA GLN A 23 -51.27 4.89 -21.38
C GLN A 23 -50.39 4.59 -20.16
N LEU A 24 -49.41 5.44 -19.87
CA LEU A 24 -48.49 5.25 -18.75
C LEU A 24 -49.19 5.37 -17.39
N LEU A 25 -50.10 6.34 -17.24
CA LEU A 25 -50.92 6.52 -16.06
C LEU A 25 -51.79 5.27 -15.79
N SER A 26 -52.38 4.69 -16.85
CA SER A 26 -53.19 3.47 -16.70
C SER A 26 -52.37 2.27 -16.23
N ALA A 27 -51.13 2.13 -16.73
CA ALA A 27 -50.18 1.10 -16.29
C ALA A 27 -49.71 1.33 -14.85
N LEU A 28 -49.44 2.58 -14.46
CA LEU A 28 -49.12 2.91 -13.06
C LEU A 28 -50.29 2.59 -12.14
N GLN A 29 -51.53 2.90 -12.55
CA GLN A 29 -52.72 2.58 -11.77
C GLN A 29 -52.95 1.07 -11.64
N SER A 30 -52.64 0.25 -12.67
CA SER A 30 -52.72 -1.21 -12.53
C SER A 30 -51.70 -1.74 -11.53
N LEU A 31 -50.45 -1.24 -11.58
CA LEU A 31 -49.41 -1.62 -10.62
C LEU A 31 -49.77 -1.22 -9.18
N VAL A 32 -50.39 -0.05 -8.99
CA VAL A 32 -50.84 0.39 -7.66
C VAL A 32 -51.98 -0.46 -7.12
N LYS A 33 -52.88 -0.95 -7.98
CA LYS A 33 -53.97 -1.86 -7.58
C LYS A 33 -53.47 -3.21 -7.08
N GLU A 34 -52.28 -3.65 -7.50
CA GLU A 34 -51.66 -4.88 -7.04
C GLU A 34 -50.95 -4.73 -5.67
N LEU A 35 -50.78 -3.50 -5.17
CA LEU A 35 -50.15 -3.24 -3.88
C LEU A 35 -51.16 -3.36 -2.71
N PRO A 36 -50.69 -3.68 -1.49
CA PRO A 36 -51.52 -3.66 -0.28
C PRO A 36 -52.16 -2.28 -0.03
N SER A 37 -53.36 -2.27 0.56
CA SER A 37 -54.19 -1.06 0.76
C SER A 37 -53.50 0.07 1.55
N SER A 38 -52.53 -0.27 2.41
CA SER A 38 -51.73 0.69 3.17
C SER A 38 -50.85 1.59 2.29
N PHE A 39 -50.39 1.09 1.15
CA PHE A 39 -49.56 1.86 0.20
C PHE A 39 -50.42 2.63 -0.80
N GLN A 40 -51.61 2.13 -1.12
CA GLN A 40 -52.54 2.79 -2.05
C GLN A 40 -52.97 4.18 -1.55
N GLN A 41 -53.16 4.34 -0.22
CA GLN A 41 -53.55 5.63 0.37
C GLN A 41 -52.48 6.72 0.25
N ARG A 42 -51.21 6.34 0.07
CA ARG A 42 -50.09 7.28 -0.07
C ARG A 42 -49.83 7.72 -1.52
N LEU A 43 -50.43 7.02 -2.48
CA LEU A 43 -50.23 7.25 -3.91
C LEU A 43 -51.50 7.89 -4.49
N SER A 44 -51.61 9.21 -4.33
CA SER A 44 -52.73 9.96 -4.89
C SER A 44 -52.63 10.04 -6.41
N TYR A 45 -53.78 10.26 -7.08
CA TYR A 45 -53.84 10.47 -8.52
C TYR A 45 -52.88 11.56 -9.02
N THR A 46 -52.71 12.63 -8.24
CA THR A 46 -51.79 13.73 -8.58
C THR A 46 -50.35 13.23 -8.60
N THR A 47 -49.91 12.50 -7.58
CA THR A 47 -48.55 11.93 -7.54
C THR A 47 -48.28 10.96 -8.69
N LEU A 48 -49.28 10.16 -9.10
CA LEU A 48 -49.15 9.26 -10.25
C LEU A 48 -49.12 10.01 -11.58
N SER A 49 -49.85 11.11 -11.70
CA SER A 49 -49.85 11.96 -12.88
C SER A 49 -48.53 12.71 -13.05
N ASP A 50 -48.00 13.25 -11.95
CA ASP A 50 -46.70 13.92 -11.91
C ASP A 50 -45.56 12.94 -12.22
N LEU A 51 -45.65 11.71 -11.68
CA LEU A 51 -44.70 10.65 -11.99
C LEU A 51 -44.76 10.26 -13.47
N ALA A 52 -45.94 10.10 -14.06
CA ALA A 52 -46.08 9.78 -15.47
C ALA A 52 -45.46 10.85 -16.38
N LEU A 53 -45.63 12.14 -16.04
CA LEU A 53 -44.99 13.25 -16.76
C LEU A 53 -43.47 13.22 -16.61
N ALA A 54 -42.95 12.99 -15.41
CA ALA A 54 -41.50 12.88 -15.17
C ALA A 54 -40.86 11.70 -15.91
N LEU A 55 -41.58 10.58 -16.03
CA LEU A 55 -41.14 9.40 -16.77
C LEU A 55 -41.15 9.63 -18.29
N LEU A 56 -42.13 10.40 -18.81
CA LEU A 56 -42.21 10.77 -20.22
C LEU A 56 -41.13 11.77 -20.63
N ASP A 57 -40.75 12.69 -19.73
CA ASP A 57 -39.68 13.65 -19.98
C ASP A 57 -38.34 12.93 -20.20
N GLY A 58 -38.09 11.82 -19.49
CA GLY A 58 -36.94 10.94 -19.75
C GLY A 58 -35.57 11.53 -19.38
N THR A 59 -35.48 12.86 -19.24
CA THR A 59 -34.25 13.62 -18.97
C THR A 59 -33.54 13.14 -17.71
N VAL A 60 -34.29 12.82 -16.65
CA VAL A 60 -33.71 12.33 -15.38
C VAL A 60 -32.97 11.01 -15.61
N PHE A 61 -33.51 10.10 -16.43
CA PHE A 61 -32.83 8.83 -16.73
C PHE A 61 -31.59 9.05 -17.57
N GLU A 62 -31.63 9.96 -18.55
CA GLU A 62 -30.46 10.32 -19.36
C GLU A 62 -29.35 10.94 -18.50
N ILE A 63 -29.71 11.85 -17.59
CA ILE A 63 -28.77 12.47 -16.65
C ILE A 63 -28.14 11.40 -15.74
N VAL A 64 -28.96 10.55 -15.13
CA VAL A 64 -28.46 9.48 -14.24
C VAL A 64 -27.57 8.51 -15.01
N GLN A 65 -27.93 8.16 -16.25
CA GLN A 65 -27.11 7.31 -17.11
C GLN A 65 -25.76 7.96 -17.43
N GLY A 66 -25.75 9.25 -17.76
CA GLY A 66 -24.50 10.00 -18.01
C GLY A 66 -23.62 10.09 -16.76
N LEU A 67 -24.21 10.36 -15.59
CA LEU A 67 -23.48 10.37 -14.32
C LEU A 67 -22.89 8.99 -13.99
N LEU A 68 -23.62 7.93 -14.25
CA LEU A 68 -23.17 6.56 -14.05
C LEU A 68 -22.01 6.20 -14.99
N GLU A 69 -22.05 6.65 -16.24
CA GLU A 69 -20.94 6.44 -17.19
C GLU A 69 -19.67 7.20 -16.76
N ILE A 70 -19.82 8.46 -16.32
CA ILE A 70 -18.71 9.24 -15.75
C ILE A 70 -18.13 8.52 -14.52
N GLN A 71 -18.98 8.03 -13.63
CA GLN A 71 -18.55 7.26 -12.47
C GLN A 71 -17.72 6.03 -12.90
N HIS A 72 -18.25 5.19 -13.79
CA HIS A 72 -17.52 3.99 -14.23
C HIS A 72 -16.17 4.32 -14.90
N LEU A 73 -16.11 5.37 -15.72
CA LEU A 73 -14.87 5.80 -16.37
C LEU A 73 -13.84 6.30 -15.35
N THR A 74 -14.27 7.06 -14.35
CA THR A 74 -13.38 7.58 -13.30
C THR A 74 -12.86 6.46 -12.40
N GLU A 75 -13.73 5.53 -11.99
CA GLU A 75 -13.34 4.34 -11.21
C GLU A 75 -12.31 3.49 -11.97
N LYS A 76 -12.56 3.23 -13.26
CA LYS A 76 -11.62 2.50 -14.11
C LYS A 76 -10.28 3.22 -14.25
N SER A 77 -10.29 4.55 -14.38
CA SER A 77 -9.07 5.36 -14.47
C SER A 77 -8.25 5.27 -13.18
N LEU A 78 -8.87 5.49 -12.02
CA LEU A 78 -8.22 5.43 -10.71
C LEU A 78 -7.71 4.03 -10.37
N TYR A 79 -8.47 2.99 -10.71
CA TYR A 79 -8.03 1.61 -10.56
C TYR A 79 -6.76 1.33 -11.38
N ASN A 80 -6.75 1.73 -12.66
CA ASN A 80 -5.57 1.57 -13.51
C ASN A 80 -4.36 2.37 -13.01
N GLN A 81 -4.58 3.58 -12.49
CA GLN A 81 -3.52 4.38 -11.89
C GLN A 81 -2.91 3.68 -10.67
N ARG A 82 -3.75 3.16 -9.77
CA ARG A 82 -3.30 2.38 -8.61
C ARG A 82 -2.50 1.15 -9.05
N LEU A 83 -3.01 0.41 -10.03
CA LEU A 83 -2.36 -0.79 -10.53
C LEU A 83 -0.98 -0.49 -11.14
N ARG A 84 -0.84 0.62 -11.89
CA ARG A 84 0.45 1.08 -12.43
C ARG A 84 1.45 1.35 -11.32
N LEU A 85 1.08 2.14 -10.32
CA LEU A 85 1.96 2.45 -9.18
C LEU A 85 2.36 1.20 -8.40
N GLN A 86 1.44 0.26 -8.20
CA GLN A 86 1.74 -1.01 -7.54
C GLN A 86 2.75 -1.85 -8.34
N ASN A 87 2.60 -1.91 -9.66
CA ASN A 87 3.52 -2.62 -10.53
C ASN A 87 4.90 -1.97 -10.56
N GLU A 88 4.96 -0.64 -10.69
CA GLU A 88 6.21 0.13 -10.63
C GLU A 88 6.94 -0.10 -9.30
N HIS A 89 6.23 -0.02 -8.17
CA HIS A 89 6.81 -0.29 -6.86
C HIS A 89 7.31 -1.74 -6.74
N ARG A 90 6.57 -2.72 -7.27
CA ARG A 90 6.99 -4.12 -7.28
C ARG A 90 8.28 -4.31 -8.09
N VAL A 91 8.36 -3.73 -9.29
CA VAL A 91 9.54 -3.78 -10.16
C VAL A 91 10.72 -3.09 -9.48
N LEU A 92 10.54 -1.89 -8.94
CA LEU A 92 11.60 -1.14 -8.26
C LEU A 92 12.16 -1.94 -7.07
N ARG A 93 11.30 -2.56 -6.26
CA ARG A 93 11.75 -3.43 -5.16
C ARG A 93 12.56 -4.63 -5.64
N GLN A 94 12.20 -5.21 -6.79
CA GLN A 94 12.95 -6.32 -7.36
C GLN A 94 14.33 -5.85 -7.85
N VAL A 95 14.39 -4.72 -8.56
CA VAL A 95 15.65 -4.10 -9.02
C VAL A 95 16.56 -3.76 -7.85
N LEU A 96 16.03 -3.13 -6.80
CA LEU A 96 16.82 -2.79 -5.61
C LEU A 96 17.36 -4.02 -4.90
N ARG A 97 16.56 -5.09 -4.76
CA ARG A 97 17.04 -6.36 -4.20
C ARG A 97 18.14 -6.97 -5.06
N GLN A 98 17.97 -6.96 -6.38
CA GLN A 98 18.98 -7.48 -7.29
C GLN A 98 20.28 -6.70 -7.20
N LYS A 99 20.24 -5.37 -7.21
CA LYS A 99 21.43 -4.52 -7.04
C LYS A 99 22.11 -4.73 -5.70
N HIS A 100 21.33 -4.90 -4.63
CA HIS A 100 21.88 -5.25 -3.33
C HIS A 100 22.55 -6.62 -3.34
N GLN A 101 21.95 -7.62 -3.98
CA GLN A 101 22.53 -8.95 -4.11
C GLN A 101 23.81 -8.93 -4.96
N GLU A 102 23.84 -8.18 -6.07
CA GLU A 102 25.02 -7.97 -6.90
C GLU A 102 26.15 -7.30 -6.10
N ALA A 103 25.85 -6.23 -5.34
CA ALA A 103 26.82 -5.58 -4.48
C ALA A 103 27.32 -6.51 -3.37
N GLN A 104 26.43 -7.29 -2.74
CA GLN A 104 26.84 -8.31 -1.78
C GLN A 104 27.75 -9.36 -2.41
N GLN A 105 27.43 -9.85 -3.61
CA GLN A 105 28.25 -10.84 -4.32
C GLN A 105 29.62 -10.28 -4.68
N ALA A 106 29.70 -9.03 -5.14
CA ALA A 106 30.96 -8.34 -5.37
C ALA A 106 31.81 -8.25 -4.08
N CYS A 107 31.18 -8.12 -2.92
CA CYS A 107 31.86 -8.09 -1.62
C CYS A 107 32.12 -9.48 -0.99
N ARG A 108 31.54 -10.58 -1.49
CA ARG A 108 31.48 -11.87 -0.75
C ARG A 108 32.77 -12.71 -0.71
N PRO A 109 33.72 -12.73 -1.66
CA PRO A 109 34.85 -13.65 -1.54
C PRO A 109 36.20 -12.99 -1.19
N HIS A 110 36.31 -11.66 -1.11
CA HIS A 110 37.64 -11.04 -0.90
C HIS A 110 37.95 -10.70 0.56
N ASN A 111 36.94 -10.52 1.43
CA ASN A 111 37.21 -10.20 2.84
C ASN A 111 37.61 -11.44 3.64
N LEU A 112 37.03 -12.62 3.40
CA LEU A 112 37.33 -13.81 4.21
C LEU A 112 38.78 -14.30 4.04
N PRO A 113 39.31 -14.45 2.80
CA PRO A 113 40.70 -14.87 2.60
C PRO A 113 41.69 -13.80 3.03
N VAL A 114 41.37 -12.51 2.82
CA VAL A 114 42.22 -11.39 3.27
C VAL A 114 42.28 -11.33 4.80
N LEU A 115 41.15 -11.52 5.48
CA LEU A 115 41.09 -11.56 6.94
C LEU A 115 41.78 -12.82 7.49
N GLN A 116 41.64 -13.98 6.86
CA GLN A 116 42.36 -15.20 7.24
C GLN A 116 43.87 -15.08 7.04
N ALA A 117 44.30 -14.46 5.94
CA ALA A 117 45.72 -14.21 5.67
C ALA A 117 46.31 -13.17 6.65
N ALA A 118 45.56 -12.13 7.01
CA ALA A 118 45.96 -11.19 8.06
C ALA A 118 46.07 -11.89 9.42
N GLN A 119 45.06 -12.71 9.78
CA GLN A 119 45.07 -13.49 11.01
C GLN A 119 46.26 -14.47 11.09
N GLN A 120 46.62 -15.12 9.99
CA GLN A 120 47.79 -16.00 9.93
C GLN A 120 49.09 -15.23 10.12
N ARG A 121 49.25 -14.05 9.51
CA ARG A 121 50.43 -13.20 9.75
C ARG A 121 50.54 -12.77 11.19
N GLU A 122 49.44 -12.33 11.81
CA GLU A 122 49.43 -11.96 13.24
C GLU A 122 49.80 -13.14 14.15
N LEU A 123 49.34 -14.36 13.82
CA LEU A 123 49.72 -15.57 14.56
C LEU A 123 51.18 -15.95 14.35
N GLU A 124 51.70 -15.83 13.12
CA GLU A 124 53.10 -16.05 12.79
C GLU A 124 54.01 -15.03 13.47
N ASP A 125 53.66 -13.75 13.45
CA ASP A 125 54.36 -12.67 14.14
C ASP A 125 54.29 -12.82 15.66
N CYS A 126 53.16 -13.23 16.22
CA CYS A 126 53.05 -13.52 17.66
C CYS A 126 53.82 -14.78 18.05
N SER A 127 53.89 -15.79 17.18
CA SER A 127 54.69 -17.01 17.40
C SER A 127 56.20 -16.75 17.25
N SER A 128 56.59 -15.87 16.32
CA SER A 128 57.96 -15.40 16.11
C SER A 128 58.39 -14.48 17.25
N SER A 129 57.52 -13.56 17.68
CA SER A 129 57.71 -12.67 18.84
C SER A 129 57.85 -13.43 20.16
N LYS A 130 57.20 -14.60 20.33
CA LYS A 130 57.50 -15.53 21.43
C LYS A 130 58.92 -16.12 21.36
N GLY A 131 59.52 -16.21 20.18
CA GLY A 131 60.95 -16.52 19.99
C GLY A 131 61.89 -15.38 20.42
N TRP A 132 61.46 -14.12 20.27
CA TRP A 132 62.18 -12.95 20.80
C TRP A 132 61.95 -12.74 22.30
N ALA A 133 60.79 -13.13 22.84
CA ALA A 133 60.50 -13.08 24.27
C ALA A 133 61.21 -14.18 25.08
N CYS A 134 61.67 -15.26 24.44
CA CYS A 134 62.49 -16.30 25.07
C CYS A 134 64.02 -16.06 24.96
N SER A 135 64.48 -15.12 24.14
CA SER A 135 65.86 -14.63 24.18
C SER A 135 65.89 -13.33 24.98
N GLY A 136 66.01 -13.46 26.30
CA GLY A 136 65.99 -12.33 27.24
C GLY A 136 66.96 -11.22 26.87
N GLN A 137 66.41 -10.04 26.59
CA GLN A 137 67.05 -8.74 26.70
C GLN A 137 65.92 -7.70 26.86
N TRP A 138 65.47 -7.55 28.09
CA TRP A 138 64.77 -6.35 28.51
C TRP A 138 65.79 -5.21 28.53
N TRP A 139 65.56 -4.17 27.73
CA TRP A 139 66.29 -2.91 27.89
C TRP A 139 65.78 -2.24 29.16
N ASP A 140 66.43 -2.52 30.29
CA ASP A 140 66.32 -1.73 31.51
C ASP A 140 67.37 -0.61 31.45
N GLU A 141 66.98 0.56 30.98
CA GLU A 141 67.79 1.77 31.12
C GLU A 141 67.22 2.63 32.27
N GLY A 142 67.65 2.25 33.47
CA GLY A 142 67.92 3.15 34.58
C GLY A 142 66.77 4.00 35.14
N THR A 143 65.99 3.44 36.06
CA THR A 143 65.56 4.21 37.24
C THR A 143 65.95 3.44 38.49
N SER A 144 66.98 3.94 39.17
CA SER A 144 67.40 3.46 40.48
C SER A 144 66.38 3.94 41.51
N GLN A 145 65.32 3.14 41.75
CA GLN A 145 64.57 3.25 42.98
C GLN A 145 63.90 1.91 43.32
N GLN A 146 64.31 1.33 44.45
CA GLN A 146 63.70 0.13 45.03
C GLN A 146 62.20 0.32 45.18
N ARG A 147 61.41 -0.43 44.39
CA ARG A 147 60.05 -0.76 44.75
C ARG A 147 59.88 -2.27 44.76
N SER A 148 60.08 -2.84 45.93
CA SER A 148 59.55 -4.17 46.26
C SER A 148 58.03 -4.07 46.19
N ILE A 149 57.40 -4.58 45.13
CA ILE A 149 55.97 -4.88 45.16
C ILE A 149 55.77 -6.27 44.61
N LEU A 150 55.19 -7.07 45.48
CA LEU A 150 54.84 -8.46 45.34
C LEU A 150 54.13 -8.73 44.01
N PHE A 151 54.48 -9.85 43.40
CA PHE A 151 53.57 -10.62 42.56
C PHE A 151 52.21 -10.75 43.26
N PRO A 152 51.09 -10.36 42.63
CA PRO A 152 49.82 -11.01 42.87
C PRO A 152 49.69 -12.13 41.85
N GLY A 153 49.95 -13.36 42.29
CA GLY A 153 49.25 -14.48 41.72
C GLY A 153 47.78 -14.41 42.16
N CYS A 154 46.87 -14.34 41.19
CA CYS A 154 45.44 -14.66 41.29
C CYS A 154 45.08 -15.22 39.90
N SER A 155 45.05 -16.53 39.64
CA SER A 155 43.94 -17.44 39.99
C SER A 155 42.61 -16.73 40.30
N GLY A 156 41.71 -16.75 39.31
CA GLY A 156 40.29 -16.34 39.44
C GLY A 156 39.67 -15.97 38.08
N PRO A 157 38.55 -16.60 37.64
CA PRO A 157 37.95 -16.36 36.33
C PRO A 157 37.00 -15.15 36.35
N PRO A 158 36.72 -14.53 35.18
CA PRO A 158 35.43 -13.88 34.93
C PRO A 158 34.82 -14.50 33.65
N GLY A 159 33.71 -15.21 33.72
CA GLY A 159 32.41 -14.57 33.93
C GLY A 159 31.88 -14.13 32.57
N ASP A 160 31.11 -15.01 31.93
CA ASP A 160 30.41 -14.74 30.67
C ASP A 160 29.55 -13.46 30.79
N PRO A 161 29.75 -12.46 29.92
CA PRO A 161 28.69 -11.54 29.59
C PRO A 161 27.77 -12.27 28.61
N LEU A 162 26.61 -12.68 29.12
CA LEU A 162 25.44 -13.11 28.37
C LEU A 162 25.09 -12.07 27.29
N TRP A 163 25.69 -12.16 26.10
CA TRP A 163 25.19 -11.47 24.92
C TRP A 163 24.13 -12.37 24.28
N SER A 164 22.89 -12.13 24.69
CA SER A 164 21.70 -12.67 24.03
C SER A 164 21.77 -12.36 22.54
N THR A 165 21.94 -13.40 21.73
CA THR A 165 21.58 -13.37 20.32
C THR A 165 20.08 -13.48 20.22
N GLU A 166 19.38 -12.38 20.50
CA GLU A 166 17.97 -12.27 20.12
C GLU A 166 17.88 -12.10 18.60
N SER A 167 17.67 -13.25 17.98
CA SER A 167 17.17 -13.42 16.63
C SER A 167 15.84 -12.67 16.48
N VAL A 168 15.87 -11.42 16.02
CA VAL A 168 14.66 -10.77 15.51
C VAL A 168 14.41 -11.28 14.09
N ARG A 169 13.76 -12.45 14.03
CA ARG A 169 12.90 -12.81 12.91
C ARG A 169 11.63 -11.96 12.99
N SER A 170 11.38 -11.26 11.89
CA SER A 170 10.08 -11.09 11.24
C SER A 170 8.82 -11.55 12.01
N SER A 171 8.00 -10.58 12.41
CA SER A 171 6.53 -10.68 12.31
C SER A 171 5.94 -9.27 12.45
N GLY A 172 5.25 -8.81 11.42
CA GLY A 172 4.64 -7.48 11.40
C GLY A 172 3.36 -7.40 12.20
N GLN A 173 3.11 -6.24 12.81
CA GLN A 173 1.78 -5.69 13.07
C GLN A 173 1.91 -4.16 13.11
N TRP A 174 1.20 -3.47 12.19
CA TRP A 174 1.02 -2.03 12.25
C TRP A 174 -0.34 -1.75 12.90
N THR A 175 -0.36 -1.29 14.14
CA THR A 175 -1.58 -0.78 14.78
C THR A 175 -1.63 0.74 14.66
N ARG A 176 -2.65 1.24 13.95
CA ARG A 176 -3.04 2.66 13.92
C ARG A 176 -3.36 3.13 15.35
N ARG A 177 -2.78 4.27 15.74
CA ARG A 177 -3.23 5.03 16.91
C ARG A 177 -4.28 6.03 16.42
N LEU A 178 -5.53 5.77 16.77
CA LEU A 178 -6.62 6.75 16.76
C LEU A 178 -6.78 7.25 18.20
N SER A 179 -6.60 8.55 18.39
CA SER A 179 -7.33 9.40 19.36
C SER A 179 -7.11 10.84 18.93
#